data_AF-A0AAJ1RXS6-F1
#
_entry.id   AF-A0AAJ1RXS6-F1
#
_cell.length_a   1.000
_cell.length_b   1.000
_cell.length_c   1.000
_cell.angle_alpha   90.00
_cell.angle_beta   90.00
_cell.angle_gamma   90.00
#
_symmetry.space_group_name_H-M   'P 1'
#
loop_
_entity.id
_entity.type
_entity.pdbx_description
1 polymer ?
#
loop_
_entity_poly.entity_id
_entity_poly.type
_entity_poly.pdbx_seq_one_letter_code
_entity_poly.pdbx_strand_id
1 'polypeptide(L)'
;LRRPEGSRKKPLSAGTMEARVRSAFAHGDMFLNINAPTSWNGLMQTTSLGSRWYHNAIEMNDRENIGVAYEVGAAIIEDEDIPGTDCNAINSGAVAITPLSSWPVNHPLGLSGDVIAAATEQGSSGLPSWLE
;
A
#
# COMPACT_ATOMS: atom_id res chain seq x y z
N LEU A 1 7.75 1.06 -17.46
CA LEU A 1 7.71 -0.27 -18.12
C LEU A 1 8.90 -0.37 -19.06
N ARG A 2 9.63 -1.50 -19.02
CA ARG A 2 10.91 -1.81 -19.72
C ARG A 2 12.20 -1.43 -19.00
N ARG A 3 12.45 -1.89 -17.76
CA ARG A 3 13.79 -1.84 -17.15
C ARG A 3 14.78 -2.56 -18.09
N PRO A 4 15.56 -1.87 -18.93
CA PRO A 4 16.32 -2.52 -20.00
C PRO A 4 17.51 -3.31 -19.42
N GLU A 5 17.97 -2.90 -18.25
CA GLU A 5 19.02 -3.57 -17.46
C GLU A 5 18.44 -4.51 -16.38
N GLY A 6 17.12 -4.74 -16.39
CA GLY A 6 16.42 -5.58 -15.42
C GLY A 6 16.74 -5.17 -13.97
N SER A 7 17.17 -6.14 -13.18
CA SER A 7 17.51 -5.97 -11.77
C SER A 7 18.91 -5.41 -11.51
N ARG A 8 19.74 -5.19 -12.56
CA ARG A 8 21.09 -4.63 -12.42
C ARG A 8 21.07 -3.14 -12.12
N LYS A 9 20.09 -2.41 -12.69
CA LYS A 9 19.84 -1.02 -12.33
C LYS A 9 19.17 -0.96 -10.96
N LYS A 10 19.87 -0.38 -9.97
CA LYS A 10 19.41 -0.25 -8.58
C LYS A 10 19.17 1.21 -8.21
N PRO A 11 18.26 1.49 -7.27
CA PRO A 11 18.19 2.80 -6.64
C PRO A 11 19.46 3.08 -5.81
N LEU A 12 19.62 4.34 -5.39
CA LEU A 12 20.77 4.76 -4.57
C LEU A 12 20.92 3.89 -3.31
N SER A 13 22.14 3.41 -3.09
CA SER A 13 22.50 2.61 -1.91
C SER A 13 23.11 3.44 -0.77
N ALA A 14 23.55 4.67 -1.05
CA ALA A 14 24.19 5.57 -0.10
C ALA A 14 23.63 7.00 -0.25
N GLY A 15 23.89 7.85 0.76
CA GLY A 15 23.34 9.21 0.87
C GLY A 15 22.28 9.31 1.95
N THR A 16 21.56 10.43 1.99
CA THR A 16 20.45 10.63 2.93
C THR A 16 19.33 9.65 2.65
N MET A 17 18.55 9.33 3.68
CA MET A 17 17.42 8.42 3.55
C MET A 17 16.38 8.95 2.54
N GLU A 18 16.08 10.24 2.61
CA GLU A 18 15.20 10.94 1.66
C GLU A 18 15.65 10.76 0.20
N ALA A 19 16.95 10.93 -0.09
CA ALA A 19 17.49 10.75 -1.44
C ALA A 19 17.33 9.30 -1.93
N ARG A 20 17.47 8.33 -1.03
CA ARG A 20 17.27 6.91 -1.34
C ARG A 20 15.80 6.60 -1.64
N VAL A 21 14.87 7.16 -0.88
CA VAL A 21 13.42 7.02 -1.11
C VAL A 21 13.04 7.63 -2.46
N ARG A 22 13.46 8.88 -2.75
CA ARG A 22 13.25 9.54 -4.05
C ARG A 22 13.82 8.71 -5.20
N SER A 23 15.01 8.12 -5.02
CA SER A 23 15.62 7.24 -6.01
C SER A 23 14.81 5.95 -6.25
N ALA A 24 14.32 5.31 -5.19
CA ALA A 24 13.47 4.12 -5.29
C ALA A 24 12.17 4.40 -6.06
N PHE A 25 11.52 5.52 -5.77
CA PHE A 25 10.34 5.98 -6.51
C PHE A 25 10.64 6.22 -7.99
N ALA A 26 11.71 6.96 -8.30
CA ALA A 26 12.12 7.25 -9.67
C ALA A 26 12.47 6.00 -10.50
N HIS A 27 12.91 4.93 -9.85
CA HIS A 27 13.20 3.63 -10.49
C HIS A 27 11.96 2.73 -10.63
N GLY A 28 10.82 3.12 -10.06
CA GLY A 28 9.61 2.30 -9.99
C GLY A 28 9.76 1.10 -9.07
N ASP A 29 10.69 1.14 -8.11
CA ASP A 29 10.82 0.15 -7.03
C ASP A 29 9.87 0.44 -5.86
N MET A 30 9.27 1.63 -5.87
CA MET A 30 8.19 2.06 -4.99
C MET A 30 7.08 2.73 -5.82
N PHE A 31 5.84 2.60 -5.36
CA PHE A 31 4.71 3.39 -5.83
C PHE A 31 3.90 3.94 -4.65
N LEU A 32 3.06 4.93 -4.91
CA LEU A 32 2.12 5.47 -3.92
C LEU A 32 0.74 4.86 -4.17
N ASN A 33 0.21 4.15 -3.18
CA ASN A 33 -1.18 3.75 -3.14
C ASN A 33 -1.99 4.84 -2.45
N ILE A 34 -2.98 5.41 -3.14
CA ILE A 34 -3.76 6.55 -2.62
C ILE A 34 -5.23 6.12 -2.55
N ASN A 35 -5.81 6.23 -1.36
CA ASN A 35 -7.23 5.98 -1.14
C ASN A 35 -7.88 7.25 -0.58
N ALA A 36 -9.04 7.62 -1.12
CA ALA A 36 -9.83 8.74 -0.64
C ALA A 36 -11.14 8.22 -0.03
N PRO A 37 -11.57 8.74 1.12
CA PRO A 37 -12.84 8.37 1.74
C PRO A 37 -14.01 9.03 1.00
N THR A 38 -15.20 8.45 1.13
CA THR A 38 -16.42 8.98 0.52
C THR A 38 -16.74 10.41 0.98
N SER A 39 -16.44 10.74 2.23
CA SER A 39 -16.51 12.10 2.78
C SER A 39 -15.15 12.50 3.30
N TRP A 40 -14.50 13.44 2.61
CA TRP A 40 -13.17 13.90 2.97
C TRP A 40 -13.21 15.04 3.98
N ASN A 41 -12.45 14.91 5.07
CA ASN A 41 -12.33 15.91 6.14
C ASN A 41 -11.29 17.02 5.83
N GLY A 42 -10.69 17.01 4.64
CA GLY A 42 -9.66 17.97 4.23
C GLY A 42 -8.22 17.59 4.59
N LEU A 43 -8.02 16.47 5.32
CA LEU A 43 -6.70 16.01 5.75
C LEU A 43 -6.16 14.90 4.84
N MET A 44 -4.85 14.90 4.66
CA MET A 44 -4.10 13.80 4.07
C MET A 44 -3.23 13.18 5.16
N GLN A 45 -2.99 11.88 5.07
CA GLN A 45 -2.09 11.18 5.96
C GLN A 45 -1.18 10.25 5.18
N THR A 46 0.10 10.28 5.53
CA THR A 46 1.06 9.28 5.07
C THR A 46 0.96 8.09 6.00
N THR A 47 0.72 6.91 5.42
CA THR A 47 0.32 5.73 6.16
C THR A 47 1.18 4.52 5.83
N SER A 48 1.15 3.55 6.74
CA SER A 48 1.60 2.18 6.50
C SER A 48 0.48 1.35 5.87
N LEU A 49 0.82 0.18 5.31
CA LEU A 49 -0.20 -0.79 4.90
C LEU A 49 -0.87 -1.39 6.15
N GLY A 50 -2.21 -1.34 6.21
CA GLY A 50 -2.99 -1.96 7.27
C GLY A 50 -3.41 -3.40 6.99
N SER A 51 -4.25 -3.94 7.86
CA SER A 51 -4.83 -5.29 7.72
C SER A 51 -6.32 -5.19 7.47
N ARG A 52 -6.75 -5.58 6.26
CA ARG A 52 -8.16 -5.80 5.90
C ARG A 52 -8.39 -7.28 5.69
N TRP A 53 -9.21 -7.88 6.54
CA TRP A 53 -9.53 -9.30 6.53
C TRP A 53 -10.85 -9.55 5.81
N TYR A 54 -10.88 -10.56 4.94
CA TYR A 54 -12.08 -11.02 4.25
C TYR A 54 -12.45 -12.40 4.80
N HIS A 55 -13.50 -12.45 5.62
CA HIS A 55 -13.95 -13.69 6.27
C HIS A 55 -15.09 -14.33 5.50
N ASN A 56 -15.17 -15.66 5.57
CA ASN A 56 -16.25 -16.47 5.01
C ASN A 56 -16.55 -16.16 3.53
N ALA A 57 -15.51 -16.06 2.71
CA ALA A 57 -15.62 -15.56 1.34
C ALA A 57 -16.24 -16.57 0.35
N ILE A 58 -16.81 -17.69 0.81
CA ILE A 58 -17.31 -18.76 -0.06
C ILE A 58 -18.72 -19.14 0.39
N GLU A 59 -19.71 -18.87 -0.45
CA GLU A 59 -21.07 -19.37 -0.31
C GLU A 59 -21.32 -20.50 -1.31
N MET A 60 -21.94 -21.60 -0.84
CA MET A 60 -22.31 -22.73 -1.68
C MET A 60 -23.82 -22.70 -1.90
N ASN A 61 -24.24 -22.58 -3.15
CA ASN A 61 -25.64 -22.55 -3.54
C ASN A 61 -25.92 -23.70 -4.51
N ASP A 62 -26.84 -24.59 -4.15
CA ASP A 62 -27.30 -25.65 -5.05
C ASP A 62 -28.24 -25.03 -6.09
N ARG A 63 -27.86 -25.08 -7.37
CA ARG A 63 -28.68 -24.55 -8.45
C ARG A 63 -29.30 -25.72 -9.21
N GLU A 64 -30.62 -25.85 -9.09
CA GLU A 64 -31.39 -26.88 -9.78
C GLU A 64 -30.99 -26.95 -11.27
N ASN A 65 -30.62 -28.15 -11.72
CA ASN A 65 -30.19 -28.50 -13.07
C ASN A 65 -28.80 -27.99 -13.53
N ILE A 66 -27.97 -27.43 -12.65
CA ILE A 66 -26.62 -26.93 -12.99
C ILE A 66 -25.53 -27.52 -12.06
N GLY A 67 -25.91 -28.00 -10.87
CA GLY A 67 -25.00 -28.51 -9.83
C GLY A 67 -24.69 -27.46 -8.75
N VAL A 68 -23.65 -27.70 -7.95
CA VAL A 68 -23.25 -26.78 -6.88
C VAL A 68 -22.50 -25.58 -7.46
N ALA A 69 -23.00 -24.37 -7.20
CA ALA A 69 -22.31 -23.12 -7.49
C ALA A 69 -21.56 -22.62 -6.26
N TYR A 70 -20.33 -22.17 -6.47
CA TYR A 70 -19.53 -21.48 -5.45
C TYR A 70 -19.50 -19.99 -5.79
N GLU A 71 -20.06 -19.18 -4.91
CA GLU A 71 -19.96 -17.73 -4.99
C GLU A 71 -18.82 -17.26 -4.11
N VAL A 72 -17.89 -16.52 -4.72
CA VAL A 72 -16.76 -15.93 -4.00
C VAL A 72 -17.10 -14.47 -3.72
N GLY A 73 -17.49 -14.19 -2.49
CA GLY A 73 -17.81 -12.86 -1.99
C GLY A 73 -17.63 -12.83 -0.48
N ALA A 74 -17.00 -11.79 0.05
CA ALA A 74 -16.77 -11.69 1.49
C ALA A 74 -18.08 -11.40 2.22
N ALA A 75 -18.51 -12.33 3.07
CA ALA A 75 -19.67 -12.11 3.92
C ALA A 75 -19.38 -11.05 5.00
N ILE A 76 -18.12 -10.94 5.44
CA ILE A 76 -17.66 -9.99 6.45
C ILE A 76 -16.30 -9.44 6.04
N ILE A 77 -16.19 -8.10 6.03
CA ILE A 77 -14.93 -7.38 5.87
C ILE A 77 -14.60 -6.75 7.22
N GLU A 78 -13.40 -7.01 7.73
CA GLU A 78 -12.91 -6.46 8.99
C GLU A 78 -11.66 -5.62 8.72
N ASP A 79 -11.75 -4.33 9.02
CA ASP A 79 -10.61 -3.43 9.04
C ASP A 79 -10.04 -3.41 10.44
N GLU A 80 -8.83 -3.93 10.61
CA GLU A 80 -8.17 -3.91 11.91
C GLU A 80 -7.81 -2.48 12.29
N ASP A 81 -8.16 -2.05 13.51
CA ASP A 81 -7.91 -0.69 13.99
C ASP A 81 -6.44 -0.51 14.40
N ILE A 82 -5.58 -0.40 13.40
CA ILE A 82 -4.14 -0.18 13.57
C ILE A 82 -3.83 1.30 13.28
N PRO A 83 -3.44 2.10 14.28
CA PRO A 83 -3.13 3.52 14.08
C PRO A 83 -2.04 3.74 13.03
N GLY A 84 -2.22 4.77 12.18
CA GLY A 84 -1.24 5.13 11.15
C GLY A 84 -1.25 4.22 9.92
N THR A 85 -2.27 3.37 9.77
CA THR A 85 -2.49 2.57 8.57
C THR A 85 -3.53 3.19 7.64
N ASP A 86 -3.55 2.75 6.39
CA ASP A 86 -4.50 3.22 5.38
C ASP A 86 -5.96 3.06 5.79
N CYS A 87 -6.35 1.90 6.33
CA CYS A 87 -7.72 1.65 6.76
C CYS A 87 -8.13 2.60 7.90
N ASN A 88 -7.26 2.80 8.89
CA ASN A 88 -7.49 3.73 9.98
C ASN A 88 -7.64 5.19 9.50
N ALA A 89 -6.78 5.64 8.57
CA ALA A 89 -6.88 6.97 7.98
C ALA A 89 -8.19 7.17 7.19
N ILE A 90 -8.57 6.18 6.37
CA ILE A 90 -9.83 6.22 5.61
C ILE A 90 -11.04 6.27 6.54
N ASN A 91 -11.05 5.45 7.59
CA ASN A 91 -12.14 5.41 8.57
C ASN A 91 -12.25 6.72 9.37
N SER A 92 -11.17 7.50 9.47
CA SER A 92 -11.18 8.85 10.07
C SER A 92 -11.64 9.97 9.10
N GLY A 93 -11.87 9.65 7.82
CA GLY A 93 -12.23 10.61 6.79
C GLY A 93 -11.04 11.34 6.16
N ALA A 94 -9.81 10.89 6.39
CA ALA A 94 -8.60 11.41 5.73
C ALA A 94 -8.26 10.62 4.46
N VAL A 95 -7.59 11.28 3.51
CA VAL A 95 -6.96 10.59 2.36
C VAL A 95 -5.73 9.85 2.86
N ALA A 96 -5.64 8.56 2.56
CA ALA A 96 -4.48 7.72 2.89
C ALA A 96 -3.49 7.67 1.72
N ILE A 97 -2.21 7.93 2.00
CA ILE A 97 -1.11 7.85 1.05
C ILE A 97 -0.10 6.83 1.58
N THR A 98 -0.09 5.64 0.99
CA THR A 98 0.75 4.52 1.43
C THR A 98 1.84 4.24 0.40
N PRO A 99 3.11 4.55 0.70
CA PRO A 99 4.24 4.06 -0.07
C PRO A 99 4.32 2.52 0.02
N LEU A 100 4.33 1.85 -1.13
CA LEU A 100 4.45 0.39 -1.22
C LEU A 100 5.63 0.03 -2.11
N SER A 101 6.37 -1.01 -1.73
CA SER A 101 7.36 -1.60 -2.63
C SER A 101 6.66 -2.24 -3.81
N SER A 102 7.15 -1.97 -5.02
CA SER A 102 6.69 -2.64 -6.24
C SER A 102 6.98 -4.14 -6.24
N TRP A 103 7.87 -4.60 -5.37
CA TRP A 103 8.35 -5.97 -5.33
C TRP A 103 8.25 -6.56 -3.91
N PRO A 104 8.04 -7.88 -3.79
CA PRO A 104 8.14 -8.54 -2.49
C PRO A 104 9.50 -8.31 -1.83
N VAL A 105 9.54 -8.30 -0.49
CA VAL A 105 10.77 -8.04 0.29
C VAL A 105 11.92 -8.98 -0.08
N ASN A 106 11.62 -10.23 -0.44
CA ASN A 106 12.63 -11.22 -0.83
C ASN A 106 13.06 -11.14 -2.30
N HIS A 107 12.44 -10.27 -3.10
CA HIS A 107 12.81 -10.07 -4.50
C HIS A 107 14.10 -9.24 -4.60
N PRO A 108 14.97 -9.44 -5.62
CA PRO A 108 16.19 -8.64 -5.78
C PRO A 108 15.97 -7.13 -5.92
N LEU A 109 14.75 -6.69 -6.19
CA LEU A 109 14.34 -5.28 -6.28
C LEU A 109 13.42 -4.85 -5.12
N GLY A 110 13.17 -5.74 -4.17
CA GLY A 110 12.46 -5.42 -2.94
C GLY A 110 13.20 -4.34 -2.16
N LEU A 111 12.44 -3.39 -1.63
CA LEU A 111 12.99 -2.33 -0.79
C LEU A 111 13.28 -2.85 0.61
N SER A 112 14.34 -2.32 1.23
CA SER A 112 14.64 -2.63 2.63
C SER A 112 13.60 -2.01 3.57
N GLY A 113 13.42 -2.61 4.75
CA GLY A 113 12.53 -2.07 5.78
C GLY A 113 12.81 -0.61 6.09
N ASP A 114 14.08 -0.22 6.21
CA ASP A 114 14.46 1.18 6.50
C ASP A 114 14.03 2.18 5.41
N VAL A 115 14.05 1.77 4.13
CA VAL A 115 13.60 2.66 3.04
C VAL A 115 12.10 2.83 3.09
N ILE A 116 11.37 1.75 3.34
CA ILE A 116 9.90 1.81 3.48
C ILE A 116 9.51 2.63 4.70
N ALA A 117 10.14 2.40 5.85
CA ALA A 117 9.89 3.15 7.08
C ALA A 117 10.09 4.65 6.88
N ALA A 118 11.19 5.03 6.20
CA ALA A 118 11.43 6.43 5.88
C ALA A 118 10.47 6.99 4.81
N ALA A 119 10.05 6.17 3.85
CA ALA A 119 9.06 6.57 2.88
C ALA A 119 7.70 6.86 3.54
N THR A 120 7.40 6.20 4.65
CA THR A 120 6.18 6.37 5.46
C THR A 120 6.27 7.51 6.49
N GLU A 121 7.39 8.23 6.57
CA GLU A 121 7.48 9.41 7.42
C GLU A 121 6.58 10.51 6.86
N GLN A 122 5.66 11.00 7.69
CA GLN A 122 4.75 12.06 7.33
C GLN A 122 5.42 13.43 7.49
N GLY A 123 5.25 14.30 6.49
CA GLY A 123 5.60 15.70 6.55
C GLY A 123 4.51 16.58 7.17
N SER A 124 4.72 17.88 7.09
CA SER A 124 3.87 18.90 7.72
C SER A 124 2.48 19.02 7.08
N SER A 125 2.33 18.69 5.79
CA SER A 125 1.05 18.78 5.08
C SER A 125 0.29 17.46 5.06
N GLY A 126 0.80 16.41 5.71
CA GLY A 126 0.27 15.06 5.61
C GLY A 126 0.82 14.25 4.43
N LEU A 127 1.58 14.87 3.54
CA LEU A 127 2.29 14.18 2.46
C LEU A 127 3.50 13.42 3.01
N PRO A 128 4.04 12.45 2.26
CA PRO A 128 5.30 11.83 2.63
C PRO A 128 6.39 12.91 2.72
N SER A 129 7.18 12.92 3.78
CA SER A 129 8.17 13.97 4.07
C SER A 129 9.16 14.20 2.92
N TRP A 130 9.49 13.14 2.18
CA TRP A 130 10.36 13.18 1.02
C TRP A 130 9.71 13.79 -0.24
N LEU A 131 8.43 14.18 -0.20
CA LEU A 131 7.74 14.93 -1.26
C LEU A 131 7.53 16.42 -0.91
N GLU A 132 7.93 16.84 0.28
CA GLU A 132 7.91 18.24 0.72
C GLU A 132 9.23 18.97 0.36
#